data_AF-A0A1G8S7K9-F1
#
_entry.id   AF-A0A1G8S7K9-F1
#
_cell.length_a   1.000
_cell.length_b   1.000
_cell.length_c   1.000
_cell.angle_alpha   90.00
_cell.angle_beta   90.00
_cell.angle_gamma   90.00
#
_symmetry.space_group_name_H-M   'P 1'
#
loop_
_entity.id
_entity.type
_entity.pdbx_description
1 polymer ?
#
loop_
_entity_poly.entity_id
_entity_poly.type
_entity_poly.pdbx_seq_one_letter_code
_entity_poly.pdbx_strand_id
1 'polypeptide(L)'
;MTYFDNIPTINYEGATSSNPYAFKFYNPEEKIGGKTMEDYLRFGVAYWHTFTEDLSDPFGVGTAVRNWDHLDGMDLAKARVEAAFEFFEKLGVPYFCFHDVDIAPEGETLAETNKNLDTIVSMIKDYMKDSKTKLLWNTANNFTHPRFIHGAASSNNADVFAYAAAKVKKQLEIGKELGGENFVFWGGREGYETLLNTDMGIELDNLGRFFHMAVDYAKEIGFDAQFLIEPKPKEPTSHQYDFDVASGYAFLQKYDLTDHFKFNIEANHATLAGHTFEHELHYARVNGLLGSVDANQGHPLLGWDTDEFPTDLYATTLAMYEIVKNGGLGSGGLNFDAKVRRGSFEQEDLVHAHVAGMDSFAVGLKVAHQMYEDGVLEDIINDRYSSYESGIGKDIVDGKTDFKALEEHALGLKDIQHKSGRLELIKATMNQYLLRAYAGE
;
A
#
# COMPACT_ATOMS: atom_id res chain seq x y z
N MET A 1 23.33 -16.28 -12.53
CA MET A 1 23.55 -15.66 -13.87
C MET A 1 23.28 -14.17 -13.70
N THR A 2 23.83 -13.27 -14.54
CA THR A 2 23.47 -11.84 -14.48
C THR A 2 22.30 -11.59 -15.43
N TYR A 3 21.26 -10.91 -14.97
CA TYR A 3 20.05 -10.59 -15.73
C TYR A 3 20.01 -9.13 -16.16
N PHE A 4 20.71 -8.22 -15.48
CA PHE A 4 20.72 -6.78 -15.78
C PHE A 4 22.16 -6.30 -16.09
N ASP A 5 22.77 -6.86 -17.14
CA ASP A 5 24.19 -6.67 -17.50
C ASP A 5 24.61 -5.21 -17.72
N ASN A 6 23.71 -4.37 -18.24
CA ASN A 6 24.00 -2.97 -18.58
C ASN A 6 23.51 -1.96 -17.54
N ILE A 7 22.99 -2.44 -16.41
CA ILE A 7 22.45 -1.57 -15.36
C ILE A 7 23.45 -1.53 -14.20
N PRO A 8 24.01 -0.37 -13.84
CA PRO A 8 24.87 -0.26 -12.67
C PRO A 8 24.05 -0.38 -11.38
N THR A 9 24.72 -0.53 -10.24
CA THR A 9 24.09 -0.19 -8.96
C THR A 9 23.69 1.28 -8.96
N ILE A 10 22.44 1.57 -8.61
CA ILE A 10 21.87 2.91 -8.62
C ILE A 10 22.29 3.63 -7.35
N ASN A 11 22.98 4.77 -7.52
CA ASN A 11 23.48 5.59 -6.44
C ASN A 11 22.82 6.96 -6.46
N TYR A 12 22.86 7.65 -5.32
CA TYR A 12 22.49 9.06 -5.24
C TYR A 12 23.57 9.94 -5.88
N GLU A 13 23.17 10.82 -6.80
CA GLU A 13 24.06 11.77 -7.47
C GLU A 13 23.62 13.24 -7.33
N GLY A 14 22.49 13.49 -6.67
CA GLY A 14 21.96 14.82 -6.41
C GLY A 14 21.16 15.44 -7.55
N ALA A 15 20.48 16.54 -7.24
CA ALA A 15 19.44 17.15 -8.06
C ALA A 15 19.90 17.64 -9.44
N THR A 16 21.21 17.85 -9.63
CA THR A 16 21.79 18.34 -10.90
C THR A 16 22.29 17.22 -11.81
N SER A 17 22.23 15.96 -11.37
CA SER A 17 22.65 14.83 -12.20
C SER A 17 21.71 14.62 -13.39
N SER A 18 22.30 14.33 -14.55
CA SER A 18 21.61 13.91 -15.78
C SER A 18 21.74 12.41 -16.05
N ASN A 19 22.41 11.65 -15.18
CA ASN A 19 22.56 10.21 -15.32
C ASN A 19 21.19 9.52 -15.13
N PRO A 20 20.64 8.80 -16.12
CA PRO A 20 19.34 8.15 -15.98
C PRO A 20 19.33 6.96 -14.99
N TYR A 21 20.50 6.46 -14.59
CA TYR A 21 20.69 5.35 -13.64
C TYR A 21 21.22 5.83 -12.29
N ALA A 22 20.64 6.91 -11.76
CA ALA A 22 21.00 7.49 -10.47
C ALA A 22 19.77 8.11 -9.80
N PHE A 23 19.72 8.09 -8.47
CA PHE A 23 18.75 8.87 -7.70
C PHE A 23 19.18 10.34 -7.67
N LYS A 24 18.22 11.25 -7.84
CA LYS A 24 18.46 12.70 -7.78
C LYS A 24 18.08 13.25 -6.42
N PHE A 25 17.14 12.61 -5.74
CA PHE A 25 16.53 13.09 -4.51
C PHE A 25 16.49 12.04 -3.41
N TYR A 26 16.44 10.75 -3.75
CA TYR A 26 16.56 9.68 -2.77
C TYR A 26 18.03 9.43 -2.41
N ASN A 27 18.42 9.90 -1.23
CA ASN A 27 19.69 9.55 -0.61
C ASN A 27 19.42 8.63 0.60
N PRO A 28 19.66 7.31 0.49
CA PRO A 28 19.35 6.34 1.53
C PRO A 28 19.87 6.74 2.92
N GLU A 29 21.04 7.38 2.99
CA GLU A 29 21.75 7.74 4.23
C GLU A 29 21.40 9.16 4.75
N GLU A 30 20.70 9.99 3.97
CA GLU A 30 20.30 11.33 4.41
C GLU A 30 19.32 11.22 5.58
N LYS A 31 19.55 12.00 6.64
CA LYS A 31 18.70 11.98 7.84
C LYS A 31 17.61 13.05 7.79
N ILE A 32 16.37 12.62 7.96
CA ILE A 32 15.18 13.48 8.10
C ILE A 32 14.50 13.11 9.42
N GLY A 33 14.34 14.09 10.32
CA GLY A 33 13.71 13.84 11.63
C GLY A 33 14.46 12.83 12.51
N GLY A 34 15.77 12.66 12.30
CA GLY A 34 16.61 11.71 13.05
C GLY A 34 16.64 10.28 12.51
N LYS A 35 15.83 9.93 11.50
CA LYS A 35 15.87 8.64 10.78
C LYS A 35 16.51 8.84 9.40
N THR A 36 17.14 7.80 8.84
CA THR A 36 17.59 7.87 7.44
C THR A 36 16.39 7.83 6.49
N MET A 37 16.54 8.29 5.24
CA MET A 37 15.47 8.15 4.24
C MET A 37 15.10 6.67 4.03
N GLU A 38 16.07 5.76 4.02
CA GLU A 38 15.80 4.32 3.89
C GLU A 38 14.90 3.80 5.04
N ASP A 39 15.21 4.17 6.29
CA ASP A 39 14.43 3.78 7.47
C ASP A 39 13.03 4.41 7.51
N TYR A 40 12.87 5.60 6.93
CA TYR A 40 11.60 6.32 6.90
C TYR A 40 10.68 5.79 5.78
N LEU A 41 11.23 5.64 4.57
CA LEU A 41 10.48 5.31 3.36
C LEU A 41 10.24 3.80 3.21
N ARG A 42 11.19 2.97 3.65
CA ARG A 42 11.07 1.51 3.68
C ARG A 42 10.54 0.95 2.35
N PHE A 43 11.17 1.36 1.26
CA PHE A 43 10.70 1.01 -0.09
C PHE A 43 10.68 -0.50 -0.33
N GLY A 44 9.55 -0.97 -0.85
CA GLY A 44 9.32 -2.35 -1.27
C GLY A 44 9.14 -2.45 -2.78
N VAL A 45 9.54 -3.59 -3.36
CA VAL A 45 9.27 -3.93 -4.76
C VAL A 45 8.18 -4.99 -4.83
N ALA A 46 7.12 -4.71 -5.60
CA ALA A 46 6.07 -5.67 -5.93
C ALA A 46 6.58 -6.74 -6.90
N TYR A 47 6.59 -8.00 -6.47
CA TYR A 47 7.10 -9.10 -7.28
C TYR A 47 6.24 -9.32 -8.53
N TRP A 48 4.91 -9.21 -8.41
CA TRP A 48 3.96 -9.45 -9.49
C TRP A 48 4.21 -8.53 -10.69
N HIS A 49 4.19 -7.21 -10.50
CA HIS A 49 4.42 -6.24 -11.57
C HIS A 49 5.84 -6.26 -12.14
N THR A 50 6.84 -6.47 -11.29
CA THR A 50 8.24 -6.33 -11.72
C THR A 50 8.73 -7.57 -12.46
N PHE A 51 8.39 -8.77 -11.98
CA PHE A 51 8.99 -10.02 -12.46
C PHE A 51 8.02 -10.94 -13.21
N THR A 52 6.71 -10.77 -13.03
CA THR A 52 5.72 -11.73 -13.58
C THR A 52 4.80 -11.16 -14.64
N GLU A 53 4.48 -9.86 -14.56
CA GLU A 53 3.61 -9.20 -15.53
C GLU A 53 4.27 -9.08 -16.90
N ASP A 54 3.52 -9.41 -17.94
CA ASP A 54 3.96 -9.38 -19.34
C ASP A 54 3.52 -8.10 -20.07
N LEU A 55 2.86 -7.18 -19.37
CA LEU A 55 2.23 -5.96 -19.89
C LEU A 55 1.10 -6.23 -20.90
N SER A 56 0.45 -7.38 -20.78
CA SER A 56 -0.82 -7.62 -21.46
C SER A 56 -1.90 -6.67 -20.95
N ASP A 57 -2.89 -6.40 -21.81
CA ASP A 57 -4.05 -5.59 -21.46
C ASP A 57 -5.32 -6.23 -22.07
N PRO A 58 -6.53 -5.75 -21.73
CA PRO A 58 -7.77 -6.36 -22.22
C PRO A 58 -7.92 -6.43 -23.76
N PHE A 59 -7.08 -5.71 -24.51
CA PHE A 59 -7.12 -5.56 -25.96
C PHE A 59 -5.81 -5.97 -26.67
N GLY A 60 -4.78 -6.40 -25.93
CA GLY A 60 -3.46 -6.65 -26.47
C GLY A 60 -2.69 -7.74 -25.73
N VAL A 61 -1.89 -8.51 -26.48
CA VAL A 61 -0.95 -9.48 -25.90
C VAL A 61 0.20 -8.76 -25.17
N GLY A 62 0.93 -9.49 -24.32
CA GLY A 62 2.09 -8.99 -23.60
C GLY A 62 3.16 -8.38 -24.49
N THR A 63 3.78 -7.31 -24.00
CA THR A 63 4.85 -6.56 -24.68
C THR A 63 6.18 -6.61 -23.95
N ALA A 64 6.20 -6.97 -22.67
CA ALA A 64 7.42 -7.01 -21.88
C ALA A 64 8.51 -7.85 -22.57
N VAL A 65 9.73 -7.33 -22.56
CA VAL A 65 10.93 -8.07 -22.96
C VAL A 65 11.77 -8.26 -21.71
N ARG A 66 11.92 -9.51 -21.27
CA ARG A 66 12.72 -9.87 -20.10
C ARG A 66 13.72 -10.96 -20.42
N ASN A 67 14.90 -10.87 -19.82
CA ASN A 67 15.97 -11.82 -20.08
C ASN A 67 15.67 -13.27 -19.63
N TRP A 68 14.64 -13.48 -18.80
CA TRP A 68 14.18 -14.80 -18.37
C TRP A 68 13.04 -15.40 -19.21
N ASP A 69 12.51 -14.69 -20.22
CA ASP A 69 11.31 -15.12 -20.98
C ASP A 69 11.49 -16.40 -21.82
N HIS A 70 12.74 -16.86 -21.97
CA HIS A 70 13.06 -18.10 -22.68
C HIS A 70 12.89 -19.36 -21.82
N LEU A 71 12.54 -19.22 -20.54
CA LEU A 71 12.36 -20.30 -19.57
C LEU A 71 10.89 -20.54 -19.26
N ASP A 72 10.55 -21.72 -18.71
CA ASP A 72 9.20 -22.08 -18.30
C ASP A 72 9.16 -22.79 -16.94
N GLY A 73 7.94 -22.93 -16.41
CA GLY A 73 7.65 -23.69 -15.18
C GLY A 73 8.56 -23.34 -14.00
N MET A 74 9.16 -24.35 -13.40
CA MET A 74 10.03 -24.19 -12.23
C MET A 74 11.38 -23.55 -12.56
N ASP A 75 11.86 -23.64 -13.81
CA ASP A 75 13.13 -23.02 -14.17
C ASP A 75 12.96 -21.51 -14.37
N LEU A 76 11.82 -21.08 -14.93
CA LEU A 76 11.40 -19.67 -14.94
C LEU A 76 11.25 -19.12 -13.53
N ALA A 77 10.58 -19.85 -12.63
CA ALA A 77 10.40 -19.43 -11.24
C ALA A 77 11.75 -19.19 -10.53
N LYS A 78 12.71 -20.11 -10.69
CA LYS A 78 14.06 -19.94 -10.13
C LYS A 78 14.79 -18.74 -10.76
N ALA A 79 14.73 -18.58 -12.08
CA ALA A 79 15.37 -17.47 -12.76
C ALA A 79 14.83 -16.10 -12.31
N ARG A 80 13.52 -16.01 -12.05
CA ARG A 80 12.91 -14.80 -11.48
C ARG A 80 13.40 -14.52 -10.06
N VAL A 81 13.65 -15.53 -9.22
CA VAL A 81 14.28 -15.32 -7.91
C VAL A 81 15.70 -14.77 -8.07
N GLU A 82 16.51 -15.36 -8.96
CA GLU A 82 17.87 -14.84 -9.22
C GLU A 82 17.84 -13.39 -9.71
N ALA A 83 16.98 -13.09 -10.69
CA ALA A 83 16.81 -11.74 -11.24
C ALA A 83 16.28 -10.74 -10.20
N ALA A 84 15.35 -11.17 -9.33
CA ALA A 84 14.78 -10.33 -8.29
C ALA A 84 15.85 -9.87 -7.29
N PHE A 85 16.67 -10.78 -6.78
CA PHE A 85 17.72 -10.40 -5.84
C PHE A 85 18.83 -9.55 -6.47
N GLU A 86 19.15 -9.76 -7.75
CA GLU A 86 20.03 -8.86 -8.49
C GLU A 86 19.41 -7.46 -8.64
N PHE A 87 18.12 -7.37 -8.97
CA PHE A 87 17.40 -6.11 -9.09
C PHE A 87 17.34 -5.36 -7.74
N PHE A 88 17.06 -6.10 -6.66
CA PHE A 88 17.02 -5.53 -5.31
C PHE A 88 18.37 -4.97 -4.88
N GLU A 89 19.46 -5.68 -5.17
CA GLU A 89 20.83 -5.22 -4.91
C GLU A 89 21.17 -3.98 -5.74
N LYS A 90 20.83 -3.96 -7.04
CA LYS A 90 21.09 -2.81 -7.92
C LYS A 90 20.33 -1.57 -7.50
N LEU A 91 19.06 -1.68 -7.11
CA LEU A 91 18.28 -0.54 -6.60
C LEU A 91 18.62 -0.17 -5.15
N GLY A 92 19.20 -1.10 -4.39
CA GLY A 92 19.43 -0.92 -2.96
C GLY A 92 18.15 -0.88 -2.14
N VAL A 93 17.07 -1.56 -2.57
CA VAL A 93 15.79 -1.54 -1.84
C VAL A 93 15.84 -2.42 -0.58
N PRO A 94 15.27 -1.93 0.54
CA PRO A 94 15.24 -2.69 1.79
C PRO A 94 14.19 -3.80 1.80
N TYR A 95 13.15 -3.73 0.96
CA TYR A 95 12.03 -4.67 1.02
C TYR A 95 11.53 -5.19 -0.33
N PHE A 96 10.78 -6.30 -0.29
CA PHE A 96 9.95 -6.80 -1.38
C PHE A 96 8.66 -7.44 -0.85
N CYS A 97 7.68 -7.59 -1.74
CA CYS A 97 6.36 -8.18 -1.46
C CYS A 97 5.99 -9.20 -2.54
N PHE A 98 5.23 -10.25 -2.22
CA PHE A 98 4.78 -11.23 -3.22
C PHE A 98 3.44 -11.91 -2.89
N HIS A 99 2.72 -12.34 -3.94
CA HIS A 99 1.72 -13.38 -3.86
C HIS A 99 2.36 -14.76 -4.09
N ASP A 100 1.73 -15.78 -3.55
CA ASP A 100 2.16 -17.16 -3.69
C ASP A 100 2.32 -17.65 -5.13
N VAL A 101 1.38 -17.29 -6.01
CA VAL A 101 1.43 -17.67 -7.44
C VAL A 101 2.47 -16.90 -8.24
N ASP A 102 3.01 -15.80 -7.70
CA ASP A 102 4.03 -15.00 -8.39
C ASP A 102 5.39 -15.71 -8.37
N ILE A 103 5.69 -16.33 -7.22
CA ILE A 103 7.00 -16.94 -6.97
C ILE A 103 7.07 -18.39 -7.45
N ALA A 104 5.95 -19.13 -7.49
CA ALA A 104 5.94 -20.53 -7.90
C ALA A 104 4.68 -20.90 -8.71
N PRO A 105 4.80 -21.74 -9.75
CA PRO A 105 3.66 -22.20 -10.53
C PRO A 105 2.75 -23.13 -9.69
N GLU A 106 1.43 -22.96 -9.83
CA GLU A 106 0.45 -23.93 -9.31
C GLU A 106 0.64 -25.31 -9.99
N GLY A 107 0.49 -26.38 -9.21
CA GLY A 107 0.41 -27.76 -9.71
C GLY A 107 -1.02 -28.20 -10.00
N GLU A 108 -1.22 -29.47 -10.34
CA GLU A 108 -2.57 -30.02 -10.59
C GLU A 108 -3.37 -30.20 -9.29
N THR A 109 -2.67 -30.29 -8.17
CA THR A 109 -3.26 -30.41 -6.83
C THR A 109 -2.62 -29.41 -5.87
N LEU A 110 -3.34 -29.07 -4.79
CA LEU A 110 -2.79 -28.22 -3.72
C LEU A 110 -1.50 -28.79 -3.12
N ALA A 111 -1.34 -30.11 -3.06
CA ALA A 111 -0.12 -30.75 -2.58
C ALA A 111 1.08 -30.49 -3.50
N GLU A 112 0.86 -30.54 -4.82
CA GLU A 112 1.89 -30.19 -5.80
C GLU A 112 2.22 -28.71 -5.79
N THR A 113 1.21 -27.84 -5.71
CA THR A 113 1.40 -26.39 -5.53
C THR A 113 2.27 -26.08 -4.31
N ASN A 114 1.97 -26.71 -3.16
CA ASN A 114 2.75 -26.51 -1.94
C ASN A 114 4.19 -26.99 -2.08
N LYS A 115 4.43 -28.10 -2.80
CA LYS A 115 5.79 -28.59 -3.07
C LYS A 115 6.60 -27.65 -3.96
N ASN A 116 5.96 -27.05 -4.97
CA ASN A 116 6.60 -26.03 -5.81
C ASN A 116 6.94 -24.79 -4.99
N LEU A 117 6.00 -24.31 -4.17
CA LEU A 117 6.21 -23.21 -3.22
C LEU A 117 7.39 -23.48 -2.29
N ASP A 118 7.44 -24.65 -1.64
CA ASP A 118 8.53 -25.01 -0.71
C ASP A 118 9.90 -24.94 -1.38
N THR A 119 9.98 -25.35 -2.65
CA THR A 119 11.22 -25.29 -3.43
C THR A 119 11.69 -23.84 -3.63
N ILE A 120 10.77 -22.95 -4.02
CA ILE A 120 11.11 -21.55 -4.27
C ILE A 120 11.34 -20.78 -2.96
N VAL A 121 10.53 -21.01 -1.93
CA VAL A 121 10.68 -20.39 -0.60
C VAL A 121 12.04 -20.76 0.00
N SER A 122 12.49 -22.01 -0.13
CA SER A 122 13.84 -22.40 0.30
C SER A 122 14.92 -21.61 -0.44
N MET A 123 14.76 -21.38 -1.75
CA MET A 123 15.71 -20.60 -2.54
C MET A 123 15.71 -19.13 -2.11
N ILE A 124 14.53 -18.50 -1.98
CA ILE A 124 14.38 -17.11 -1.50
C ILE A 124 15.05 -16.97 -0.13
N LYS A 125 14.80 -17.89 0.79
CA LYS A 125 15.40 -17.90 2.14
C LYS A 125 16.92 -17.96 2.11
N ASP A 126 17.49 -18.72 1.16
CA ASP A 126 18.94 -18.77 0.99
C ASP A 126 19.49 -17.42 0.46
N TYR A 127 18.83 -16.79 -0.52
CA TYR A 127 19.21 -15.46 -1.01
C TYR A 127 19.08 -14.36 0.06
N MET A 128 18.06 -14.42 0.92
CA MET A 128 17.85 -13.46 2.01
C MET A 128 18.94 -13.48 3.10
N LYS A 129 19.77 -14.53 3.16
CA LYS A 129 20.90 -14.60 4.11
C LYS A 129 21.98 -13.59 3.77
N ASP A 130 22.26 -13.42 2.49
CA ASP A 130 23.35 -12.58 1.98
C ASP A 130 22.86 -11.22 1.47
N SER A 131 21.54 -11.05 1.27
CA SER A 131 20.92 -9.77 0.89
C SER A 131 20.44 -8.94 2.09
N LYS A 132 20.55 -7.60 1.97
CA LYS A 132 19.92 -6.67 2.91
C LYS A 132 18.39 -6.67 2.80
N THR A 133 17.85 -6.98 1.63
CA THR A 133 16.42 -6.92 1.33
C THR A 133 15.65 -7.97 2.14
N LYS A 134 14.54 -7.55 2.77
CA LYS A 134 13.68 -8.39 3.60
C LYS A 134 12.25 -8.47 3.05
N LEU A 135 11.48 -9.42 3.55
CA LEU A 135 10.08 -9.55 3.20
C LEU A 135 9.27 -8.52 3.99
N LEU A 136 8.67 -7.53 3.33
CA LEU A 136 7.78 -6.59 4.01
C LEU A 136 6.46 -7.28 4.33
N TRP A 137 5.88 -7.94 3.34
CA TRP A 137 4.72 -8.80 3.49
C TRP A 137 4.58 -9.78 2.35
N ASN A 138 3.87 -10.86 2.60
CA ASN A 138 3.36 -11.76 1.57
C ASN A 138 1.84 -11.88 1.71
N THR A 139 1.22 -12.45 0.68
CA THR A 139 -0.24 -12.62 0.58
C THR A 139 -0.59 -13.87 -0.22
N ALA A 140 -1.86 -14.26 -0.19
CA ALA A 140 -2.38 -15.37 -0.99
C ALA A 140 -3.20 -14.82 -2.17
N ASN A 141 -2.86 -15.22 -3.40
CA ASN A 141 -3.69 -14.93 -4.56
C ASN A 141 -4.93 -15.83 -4.55
N ASN A 142 -6.03 -15.28 -4.07
CA ASN A 142 -7.35 -15.90 -4.05
C ASN A 142 -8.31 -15.25 -5.07
N PHE A 143 -7.80 -14.81 -6.22
CA PHE A 143 -8.60 -14.06 -7.19
C PHE A 143 -8.34 -14.41 -8.67
N THR A 144 -7.15 -14.90 -9.03
CA THR A 144 -6.79 -15.18 -10.43
C THR A 144 -7.38 -16.51 -10.94
N HIS A 145 -7.27 -17.59 -10.16
CA HIS A 145 -7.68 -18.92 -10.62
C HIS A 145 -9.21 -19.01 -10.81
N PRO A 146 -9.72 -19.73 -11.84
CA PRO A 146 -11.17 -19.91 -12.08
C PRO A 146 -12.01 -20.44 -10.90
N ARG A 147 -11.37 -21.00 -9.88
CA ARG A 147 -12.04 -21.50 -8.67
C ARG A 147 -12.63 -20.36 -7.83
N PHE A 148 -12.09 -19.15 -7.95
CA PHE A 148 -12.48 -17.97 -7.19
C PHE A 148 -13.47 -17.06 -7.93
N ILE A 149 -14.09 -17.56 -9.01
CA ILE A 149 -15.02 -16.78 -9.86
C ILE A 149 -16.21 -16.20 -9.07
N HIS A 150 -16.57 -16.79 -7.93
CA HIS A 150 -17.65 -16.34 -7.06
C HIS A 150 -17.15 -15.94 -5.67
N GLY A 151 -15.91 -15.45 -5.55
CA GLY A 151 -15.30 -15.14 -4.27
C GLY A 151 -14.47 -16.29 -3.71
N ALA A 152 -13.81 -16.03 -2.58
CA ALA A 152 -12.98 -16.99 -1.88
C ALA A 152 -13.57 -17.30 -0.51
N ALA A 153 -13.41 -16.41 0.47
CA ALA A 153 -14.11 -16.48 1.75
C ALA A 153 -15.60 -16.11 1.61
N SER A 154 -15.95 -15.25 0.65
CA SER A 154 -17.34 -14.93 0.31
C SER A 154 -17.97 -15.91 -0.68
N SER A 155 -17.31 -17.04 -0.98
CA SER A 155 -17.81 -17.99 -1.97
C SER A 155 -19.14 -18.62 -1.59
N ASN A 156 -20.03 -18.77 -2.58
CA ASN A 156 -21.22 -19.62 -2.47
C ASN A 156 -20.90 -21.13 -2.48
N ASN A 157 -19.63 -21.52 -2.64
CA ASN A 157 -19.16 -22.90 -2.60
C ASN A 157 -18.21 -23.13 -1.41
N ALA A 158 -18.62 -23.98 -0.47
CA ALA A 158 -17.84 -24.30 0.74
C ALA A 158 -16.47 -24.96 0.44
N ASP A 159 -16.33 -25.68 -0.67
CA ASP A 159 -15.04 -26.26 -1.06
C ASP A 159 -14.04 -25.16 -1.48
N VAL A 160 -14.53 -24.06 -2.07
CA VAL A 160 -13.70 -22.89 -2.41
C VAL A 160 -13.26 -22.16 -1.15
N PHE A 161 -14.16 -21.99 -0.17
CA PHE A 161 -13.79 -21.47 1.15
C PHE A 161 -12.67 -22.30 1.79
N ALA A 162 -12.81 -23.63 1.77
CA ALA A 162 -11.79 -24.54 2.32
C ALA A 162 -10.45 -24.42 1.57
N TYR A 163 -10.46 -24.31 0.24
CA TYR A 163 -9.25 -24.14 -0.56
C TYR A 163 -8.56 -22.80 -0.30
N ALA A 164 -9.33 -21.70 -0.22
CA ALA A 164 -8.83 -20.38 0.11
C ALA A 164 -8.16 -20.35 1.50
N ALA A 165 -8.80 -21.00 2.48
CA ALA A 165 -8.26 -21.11 3.84
C ALA A 165 -6.95 -21.91 3.86
N ALA A 166 -6.86 -22.98 3.07
CA ALA A 166 -5.65 -23.78 2.96
C ALA A 166 -4.49 -23.01 2.30
N LYS A 167 -4.77 -22.15 1.31
CA LYS A 167 -3.75 -21.25 0.73
C LYS A 167 -3.29 -20.21 1.74
N VAL A 168 -4.21 -19.54 2.44
CA VAL A 168 -3.85 -18.54 3.47
C VAL A 168 -3.05 -19.17 4.60
N LYS A 169 -3.45 -20.35 5.09
CA LYS A 169 -2.67 -21.14 6.06
C LYS A 169 -1.22 -21.31 5.61
N LYS A 170 -1.00 -21.77 4.37
CA LYS A 170 0.35 -21.99 3.82
C LYS A 170 1.13 -20.68 3.69
N GLN A 171 0.46 -19.58 3.32
CA GLN A 171 1.10 -18.28 3.22
C GLN A 171 1.46 -17.66 4.58
N LEU A 172 0.68 -17.89 5.63
CA LEU A 172 1.06 -17.51 7.00
C LEU A 172 2.31 -18.28 7.47
N GLU A 173 2.41 -19.58 7.14
CA GLU A 173 3.62 -20.37 7.43
C GLU A 173 4.84 -19.83 6.69
N ILE A 174 4.71 -19.48 5.41
CA ILE A 174 5.79 -18.94 4.58
C ILE A 174 6.19 -17.53 5.07
N GLY A 175 5.22 -16.67 5.37
CA GLY A 175 5.47 -15.34 5.93
C GLY A 175 6.28 -15.43 7.22
N LYS A 176 5.89 -16.34 8.13
CA LYS A 176 6.68 -16.63 9.33
C LYS A 176 8.09 -17.14 9.01
N GLU A 177 8.21 -18.07 8.06
CA GLU A 177 9.50 -18.68 7.70
C GLU A 177 10.50 -17.68 7.12
N LEU A 178 10.01 -16.72 6.32
CA LEU A 178 10.82 -15.68 5.68
C LEU A 178 10.95 -14.41 6.54
N GLY A 179 10.25 -14.35 7.69
CA GLY A 179 10.29 -13.21 8.61
C GLY A 179 9.56 -11.98 8.06
N GLY A 180 8.41 -12.18 7.43
CA GLY A 180 7.55 -11.09 6.95
C GLY A 180 7.05 -10.22 8.10
N GLU A 181 7.11 -8.90 7.94
CA GLU A 181 6.67 -7.94 8.96
C GLU A 181 5.14 -7.77 9.01
N ASN A 182 4.48 -8.01 7.87
CA ASN A 182 3.03 -7.91 7.73
C ASN A 182 2.49 -9.06 6.87
N PHE A 183 1.17 -9.26 6.89
CA PHE A 183 0.46 -10.18 6.00
C PHE A 183 -0.77 -9.46 5.43
N VAL A 184 -0.88 -9.40 4.10
CA VAL A 184 -1.91 -8.61 3.41
C VAL A 184 -3.08 -9.49 3.00
N PHE A 185 -4.28 -8.93 3.06
CA PHE A 185 -5.52 -9.46 2.50
C PHE A 185 -6.10 -8.43 1.53
N TRP A 186 -6.01 -8.71 0.24
CA TRP A 186 -6.74 -7.96 -0.79
C TRP A 186 -7.93 -8.77 -1.28
N GLY A 187 -9.14 -8.23 -1.10
CA GLY A 187 -10.41 -8.88 -1.37
C GLY A 187 -10.83 -8.90 -2.84
N GLY A 188 -9.91 -9.13 -3.79
CA GLY A 188 -10.20 -8.92 -5.23
C GLY A 188 -11.42 -9.67 -5.80
N ARG A 189 -11.87 -10.77 -5.17
CA ARG A 189 -13.15 -11.44 -5.51
C ARG A 189 -14.17 -11.43 -4.37
N GLU A 190 -13.84 -10.83 -3.24
CA GLU A 190 -14.68 -10.72 -2.05
C GLU A 190 -15.64 -9.53 -2.19
N GLY A 191 -16.69 -9.77 -2.98
CA GLY A 191 -17.66 -8.76 -3.36
C GLY A 191 -18.73 -9.38 -4.25
N TYR A 192 -19.42 -8.58 -5.04
CA TYR A 192 -20.44 -9.08 -5.95
C TYR A 192 -20.35 -8.45 -7.35
N GLU A 193 -20.85 -9.20 -8.32
CA GLU A 193 -21.16 -8.69 -9.66
C GLU A 193 -22.62 -8.21 -9.76
N THR A 194 -23.54 -8.88 -9.05
CA THR A 194 -24.96 -8.50 -9.00
C THR A 194 -25.60 -8.88 -7.67
N LEU A 195 -26.42 -8.00 -7.09
CA LEU A 195 -27.18 -8.31 -5.88
C LEU A 195 -28.28 -9.35 -6.10
N LEU A 196 -28.65 -9.66 -7.34
CA LEU A 196 -29.75 -10.57 -7.66
C LEU A 196 -29.48 -12.02 -7.23
N ASN A 197 -28.20 -12.39 -7.06
CA ASN A 197 -27.79 -13.74 -6.63
C ASN A 197 -26.82 -13.72 -5.43
N THR A 198 -26.72 -12.60 -4.72
CA THR A 198 -25.81 -12.42 -3.59
C THR A 198 -26.59 -12.35 -2.28
N ASP A 199 -26.28 -13.27 -1.36
CA ASP A 199 -26.65 -13.11 0.05
C ASP A 199 -25.50 -12.42 0.79
N MET A 200 -25.50 -11.09 0.73
CA MET A 200 -24.44 -10.26 1.33
C MET A 200 -24.26 -10.54 2.82
N GLY A 201 -25.32 -10.92 3.55
CA GLY A 201 -25.24 -11.23 4.97
C GLY A 201 -24.37 -12.47 5.22
N ILE A 202 -24.65 -13.56 4.50
CA ILE A 202 -23.88 -14.81 4.61
C ILE A 202 -22.44 -14.60 4.15
N GLU A 203 -22.23 -13.88 3.05
CA GLU A 203 -20.91 -13.61 2.49
C GLU A 203 -20.02 -12.84 3.46
N LEU A 204 -20.53 -11.73 4.02
CA LEU A 204 -19.80 -10.95 5.03
C LEU A 204 -19.58 -11.74 6.32
N ASP A 205 -20.56 -12.54 6.76
CA ASP A 205 -20.40 -13.39 7.95
C ASP A 205 -19.30 -14.44 7.74
N ASN A 206 -19.20 -15.03 6.53
CA ASN A 206 -18.14 -15.99 6.20
C ASN A 206 -16.78 -15.32 6.08
N LEU A 207 -16.69 -14.12 5.50
CA LEU A 207 -15.46 -13.34 5.48
C LEU A 207 -14.97 -13.04 6.92
N GLY A 208 -15.90 -12.67 7.82
CA GLY A 208 -15.58 -12.49 9.25
C GLY A 208 -15.05 -13.77 9.90
N ARG A 209 -15.71 -14.92 9.66
CA ARG A 209 -15.22 -16.24 10.14
C ARG A 209 -13.83 -16.57 9.60
N PHE A 210 -13.58 -16.26 8.33
CA PHE A 210 -12.31 -16.53 7.67
C PHE A 210 -11.16 -15.73 8.30
N PHE A 211 -11.36 -14.44 8.57
CA PHE A 211 -10.35 -13.61 9.24
C PHE A 211 -10.11 -14.04 10.69
N HIS A 212 -11.16 -14.43 11.44
CA HIS A 212 -10.97 -15.02 12.77
C HIS A 212 -10.11 -16.29 12.70
N MET A 213 -10.36 -17.19 11.75
CA MET A 213 -9.53 -18.40 11.56
C MET A 213 -8.08 -18.05 11.21
N ALA A 214 -7.84 -17.06 10.36
CA ALA A 214 -6.48 -16.62 10.01
C ALA A 214 -5.74 -16.04 11.23
N VAL A 215 -6.41 -15.22 12.03
CA VAL A 215 -5.86 -14.66 13.28
C VAL A 215 -5.55 -15.76 14.29
N ASP A 216 -6.47 -16.70 14.49
CA ASP A 216 -6.28 -17.82 15.41
C ASP A 216 -5.11 -18.70 14.96
N TYR A 217 -4.98 -18.95 13.66
CA TYR A 217 -3.88 -19.75 13.13
C TYR A 217 -2.53 -19.03 13.23
N ALA A 218 -2.48 -17.72 12.97
CA ALA A 218 -1.27 -16.93 13.17
C ALA A 218 -0.81 -16.98 14.65
N LYS A 219 -1.74 -16.89 15.60
CA LYS A 219 -1.45 -17.09 17.03
C LYS A 219 -0.95 -18.51 17.33
N GLU A 220 -1.59 -19.54 16.76
CA GLU A 220 -1.21 -20.95 16.93
C GLU A 220 0.23 -21.20 16.49
N ILE A 221 0.61 -20.69 15.31
CA ILE A 221 1.97 -20.84 14.80
C ILE A 221 2.94 -19.83 15.40
N GLY A 222 2.49 -18.83 16.18
CA GLY A 222 3.34 -17.78 16.74
C GLY A 222 3.95 -16.90 15.65
N PHE A 223 3.12 -16.41 14.73
CA PHE A 223 3.46 -15.37 13.75
C PHE A 223 2.86 -14.05 14.22
N ASP A 224 3.71 -13.07 14.53
CA ASP A 224 3.36 -11.77 15.13
C ASP A 224 3.30 -10.62 14.12
N ALA A 225 3.23 -10.94 12.83
CA ALA A 225 3.05 -9.96 11.77
C ALA A 225 1.74 -9.18 11.89
N GLN A 226 1.77 -7.90 11.51
CA GLN A 226 0.58 -7.08 11.41
C GLN A 226 -0.29 -7.58 10.25
N PHE A 227 -1.56 -7.90 10.51
CA PHE A 227 -2.50 -8.18 9.44
C PHE A 227 -3.00 -6.88 8.82
N LEU A 228 -3.06 -6.84 7.49
CA LEU A 228 -3.44 -5.68 6.72
C LEU A 228 -4.59 -6.02 5.78
N ILE A 229 -5.66 -5.24 5.79
CA ILE A 229 -6.66 -5.23 4.72
C ILE A 229 -6.26 -4.16 3.71
N GLU A 230 -6.38 -4.47 2.42
CA GLU A 230 -6.10 -3.53 1.34
C GLU A 230 -7.40 -3.11 0.64
N PRO A 231 -7.98 -1.96 1.00
CA PRO A 231 -9.29 -1.56 0.47
C PRO A 231 -9.24 -1.27 -1.02
N LYS A 232 -10.27 -1.69 -1.74
CA LYS A 232 -10.53 -1.33 -3.13
C LYS A 232 -12.05 -1.29 -3.38
N PRO A 233 -12.57 -0.30 -4.12
CA PRO A 233 -14.02 -0.15 -4.30
C PRO A 233 -14.68 -1.19 -5.21
N LYS A 234 -13.94 -1.67 -6.22
CA LYS A 234 -14.41 -2.46 -7.37
C LYS A 234 -13.20 -2.90 -8.21
N GLU A 235 -13.48 -3.59 -9.31
CA GLU A 235 -12.47 -4.13 -10.25
C GLU A 235 -11.61 -5.22 -9.61
N PRO A 236 -11.89 -6.51 -9.89
CA PRO A 236 -12.78 -7.02 -10.95
C PRO A 236 -14.27 -7.14 -10.58
N THR A 237 -14.65 -6.92 -9.33
CA THR A 237 -16.07 -6.96 -8.90
C THR A 237 -16.81 -5.68 -9.30
N SER A 238 -18.15 -5.71 -9.30
CA SER A 238 -18.94 -4.47 -9.45
C SER A 238 -18.95 -3.65 -8.15
N HIS A 239 -18.85 -4.33 -7.01
CA HIS A 239 -18.64 -3.77 -5.69
C HIS A 239 -17.82 -4.75 -4.86
N GLN A 240 -16.71 -4.29 -4.31
CA GLN A 240 -15.87 -5.04 -3.38
C GLN A 240 -16.20 -4.60 -1.94
N TYR A 241 -16.23 -5.54 -1.00
CA TYR A 241 -16.77 -5.31 0.34
C TYR A 241 -15.91 -4.37 1.20
N ASP A 242 -14.60 -4.49 1.11
CA ASP A 242 -13.59 -3.58 1.63
C ASP A 242 -13.44 -2.35 0.72
N PHE A 243 -14.54 -1.63 0.52
CA PHE A 243 -14.68 -0.57 -0.50
C PHE A 243 -13.69 0.59 -0.33
N ASP A 244 -13.51 1.04 0.90
CA ASP A 244 -12.59 2.09 1.35
C ASP A 244 -12.23 1.82 2.82
N VAL A 245 -11.31 2.61 3.41
CA VAL A 245 -10.88 2.44 4.81
C VAL A 245 -12.06 2.51 5.77
N ALA A 246 -13.04 3.40 5.54
CA ALA A 246 -14.19 3.55 6.44
C ALA A 246 -15.12 2.32 6.40
N SER A 247 -15.36 1.77 5.21
CA SER A 247 -16.17 0.56 5.00
C SER A 247 -15.49 -0.67 5.59
N GLY A 248 -14.18 -0.82 5.34
CA GLY A 248 -13.35 -1.84 5.97
C GLY A 248 -13.36 -1.72 7.49
N TYR A 249 -13.30 -0.50 8.03
CA TYR A 249 -13.34 -0.28 9.47
C TYR A 249 -14.68 -0.66 10.08
N ALA A 250 -15.79 -0.30 9.44
CA ALA A 250 -17.13 -0.71 9.86
C ALA A 250 -17.30 -2.24 9.87
N PHE A 251 -16.73 -2.93 8.87
CA PHE A 251 -16.68 -4.40 8.85
C PHE A 251 -15.90 -4.95 10.05
N LEU A 252 -14.68 -4.44 10.29
CA LEU A 252 -13.85 -4.87 11.42
C LEU A 252 -14.53 -4.65 12.77
N GLN A 253 -15.25 -3.53 12.95
CA GLN A 253 -16.04 -3.25 14.14
C GLN A 253 -17.19 -4.23 14.32
N LYS A 254 -17.92 -4.56 13.23
CA LYS A 254 -19.07 -5.49 13.30
C LYS A 254 -18.64 -6.89 13.76
N TYR A 255 -17.44 -7.33 13.38
CA TYR A 255 -16.96 -8.69 13.64
C TYR A 255 -15.87 -8.77 14.72
N ASP A 256 -15.66 -7.70 15.51
CA ASP A 256 -14.67 -7.67 16.60
C ASP A 256 -13.23 -8.01 16.16
N LEU A 257 -12.79 -7.42 15.04
CA LEU A 257 -11.47 -7.66 14.42
C LEU A 257 -10.54 -6.42 14.46
N THR A 258 -10.99 -5.30 15.03
CA THR A 258 -10.25 -4.02 15.00
C THR A 258 -8.88 -4.07 15.68
N ASP A 259 -8.69 -4.96 16.66
CA ASP A 259 -7.42 -5.07 17.40
C ASP A 259 -6.37 -5.93 16.66
N HIS A 260 -6.76 -6.52 15.52
CA HIS A 260 -5.92 -7.45 14.77
C HIS A 260 -5.48 -6.89 13.42
N PHE A 261 -6.25 -5.97 12.84
CA PHE A 261 -6.04 -5.47 11.50
C PHE A 261 -5.71 -3.98 11.47
N LYS A 262 -4.89 -3.62 10.49
CA LYS A 262 -4.70 -2.25 10.00
C LYS A 262 -4.95 -2.22 8.49
N PHE A 263 -4.76 -1.08 7.85
CA PHE A 263 -4.93 -0.94 6.40
C PHE A 263 -3.60 -0.79 5.66
N ASN A 264 -3.51 -1.49 4.54
CA ASN A 264 -2.58 -1.23 3.45
C ASN A 264 -3.30 -0.31 2.47
N ILE A 265 -2.86 0.95 2.33
CA ILE A 265 -3.59 1.94 1.53
C ILE A 265 -2.88 2.14 0.21
N GLU A 266 -3.61 1.97 -0.88
CA GLU A 266 -3.13 2.23 -2.22
C GLU A 266 -3.72 3.53 -2.79
N ALA A 267 -2.89 4.32 -3.46
CA ALA A 267 -3.30 5.59 -4.04
C ALA A 267 -4.33 5.44 -5.18
N ASN A 268 -4.13 4.48 -6.08
CA ASN A 268 -5.08 4.26 -7.18
C ASN A 268 -6.43 3.74 -6.65
N HIS A 269 -6.43 2.82 -5.68
CA HIS A 269 -7.66 2.36 -5.03
C HIS A 269 -8.43 3.49 -4.34
N ALA A 270 -7.73 4.37 -3.60
CA ALA A 270 -8.35 5.53 -2.96
C ALA A 270 -9.06 6.45 -3.97
N THR A 271 -8.38 6.78 -5.07
CA THR A 271 -8.95 7.64 -6.13
C THR A 271 -10.08 6.97 -6.90
N LEU A 272 -10.01 5.64 -7.08
CA LEU A 272 -11.08 4.86 -7.71
C LEU A 272 -12.36 4.83 -6.86
N ALA A 273 -12.23 4.97 -5.53
CA ALA A 273 -13.34 5.05 -4.58
C ALA A 273 -13.96 6.47 -4.52
N GLY A 274 -13.36 7.45 -5.21
CA GLY A 274 -13.79 8.84 -5.19
C GLY A 274 -13.14 9.68 -4.09
N HIS A 275 -12.08 9.18 -3.45
CA HIS A 275 -11.34 9.86 -2.40
C HIS A 275 -10.00 10.39 -2.94
N THR A 276 -9.36 11.32 -2.23
CA THR A 276 -7.94 11.60 -2.49
C THR A 276 -7.06 10.63 -1.71
N PHE A 277 -5.82 10.42 -2.14
CA PHE A 277 -4.92 9.50 -1.44
C PHE A 277 -4.67 9.94 0.01
N GLU A 278 -4.46 11.24 0.24
CA GLU A 278 -4.29 11.78 1.58
C GLU A 278 -5.55 11.71 2.45
N HIS A 279 -6.75 11.61 1.84
CA HIS A 279 -7.99 11.39 2.61
C HIS A 279 -7.96 10.03 3.31
N GLU A 280 -7.68 8.95 2.58
CA GLU A 280 -7.67 7.59 3.12
C GLU A 280 -6.56 7.43 4.15
N LEU A 281 -5.36 7.99 3.88
CA LEU A 281 -4.26 8.02 4.84
C LEU A 281 -4.65 8.77 6.12
N HIS A 282 -5.29 9.94 5.99
CA HIS A 282 -5.73 10.73 7.13
C HIS A 282 -6.78 9.98 7.96
N TYR A 283 -7.78 9.39 7.32
CA TYR A 283 -8.84 8.65 8.00
C TYR A 283 -8.28 7.44 8.74
N ALA A 284 -7.39 6.67 8.12
CA ALA A 284 -6.73 5.56 8.78
C ALA A 284 -5.87 6.02 9.96
N ARG A 285 -5.09 7.11 9.81
CA ARG A 285 -4.24 7.65 10.87
C ARG A 285 -5.05 8.09 12.09
N VAL A 286 -6.11 8.88 11.92
CA VAL A 286 -6.89 9.40 13.06
C VAL A 286 -7.62 8.28 13.84
N ASN A 287 -7.83 7.13 13.21
CA ASN A 287 -8.38 5.94 13.85
C ASN A 287 -7.30 4.94 14.33
N GLY A 288 -6.01 5.23 14.15
CA GLY A 288 -4.91 4.35 14.57
C GLY A 288 -4.71 3.11 13.70
N LEU A 289 -5.25 3.13 12.47
CA LEU A 289 -5.33 1.99 11.56
C LEU A 289 -4.41 2.11 10.33
N LEU A 290 -3.58 3.16 10.23
CA LEU A 290 -2.58 3.27 9.17
C LEU A 290 -1.48 2.22 9.39
N GLY A 291 -1.42 1.22 8.50
CA GLY A 291 -0.51 0.08 8.58
C GLY A 291 0.63 0.17 7.57
N SER A 292 0.32 0.11 6.28
CA SER A 292 1.29 0.15 5.18
C SER A 292 0.70 0.93 3.99
N VAL A 293 1.51 1.15 2.97
CA VAL A 293 1.11 1.88 1.76
C VAL A 293 1.61 1.17 0.50
N ASP A 294 0.71 1.06 -0.47
CA ASP A 294 1.07 0.80 -1.85
C ASP A 294 1.22 2.13 -2.60
N ALA A 295 2.47 2.39 -2.96
CA ALA A 295 2.97 3.63 -3.52
C ALA A 295 2.86 3.62 -5.04
N ASN A 296 1.64 3.83 -5.54
CA ASN A 296 1.37 4.00 -6.96
C ASN A 296 0.61 5.32 -7.23
N GLN A 297 0.07 5.44 -8.43
CA GLN A 297 -0.75 6.56 -8.87
C GLN A 297 -1.76 6.08 -9.90
N GLY A 298 -3.01 6.52 -9.77
CA GLY A 298 -4.02 6.37 -10.81
C GLY A 298 -4.09 7.55 -11.77
N HIS A 299 -4.70 7.33 -12.93
CA HIS A 299 -5.04 8.44 -13.82
C HIS A 299 -6.44 8.99 -13.47
N PRO A 300 -6.59 10.27 -13.08
CA PRO A 300 -7.84 10.82 -12.53
C PRO A 300 -9.03 10.85 -13.51
N LEU A 301 -8.78 10.59 -14.80
CA LEU A 301 -9.79 10.54 -15.85
C LEU A 301 -10.12 9.11 -16.32
N LEU A 302 -9.44 8.09 -15.79
CA LEU A 302 -9.65 6.69 -16.15
C LEU A 302 -10.30 5.97 -14.96
N GLY A 303 -11.36 5.22 -15.23
CA GLY A 303 -12.20 4.59 -14.20
C GLY A 303 -11.76 3.17 -13.82
N TRP A 304 -10.47 2.88 -13.93
CA TRP A 304 -9.85 1.58 -13.65
C TRP A 304 -8.43 1.79 -13.11
N ASP A 305 -7.84 0.73 -12.59
CA ASP A 305 -6.48 0.73 -12.06
C ASP A 305 -5.42 0.89 -13.17
N THR A 306 -4.65 1.97 -13.11
CA THR A 306 -3.53 2.17 -14.02
C THR A 306 -2.21 1.73 -13.41
N ASP A 307 -2.09 1.67 -12.09
CA ASP A 307 -0.89 1.26 -11.33
C ASP A 307 0.36 2.01 -11.80
N GLU A 308 0.25 3.33 -12.04
CA GLU A 308 1.39 4.13 -12.48
C GLU A 308 2.39 4.32 -11.35
N PHE A 309 3.68 4.39 -11.70
CA PHE A 309 4.68 4.83 -10.74
C PHE A 309 4.38 6.28 -10.31
N PRO A 310 4.50 6.59 -9.01
CA PRO A 310 4.11 7.88 -8.46
C PRO A 310 5.09 8.96 -8.93
N THR A 311 4.56 10.00 -9.58
CA THR A 311 5.36 11.13 -10.08
C THR A 311 4.75 12.50 -9.75
N ASP A 312 3.50 12.53 -9.25
CA ASP A 312 2.91 13.76 -8.73
C ASP A 312 3.49 14.11 -7.35
N LEU A 313 4.28 15.19 -7.32
CA LEU A 313 4.93 15.68 -6.10
C LEU A 313 3.94 16.25 -5.07
N TYR A 314 2.75 16.70 -5.48
CA TYR A 314 1.73 17.13 -4.51
C TYR A 314 1.16 15.93 -3.77
N ALA A 315 0.85 14.86 -4.49
CA ALA A 315 0.31 13.63 -3.91
C ALA A 315 1.32 12.99 -2.95
N THR A 316 2.57 12.83 -3.36
CA THR A 316 3.63 12.28 -2.49
C THR A 316 3.90 13.17 -1.27
N THR A 317 3.89 14.49 -1.40
CA THR A 317 4.04 15.42 -0.27
C THR A 317 2.87 15.29 0.72
N LEU A 318 1.63 15.28 0.25
CA LEU A 318 0.46 15.17 1.12
C LEU A 318 0.35 13.78 1.77
N ALA A 319 0.70 12.72 1.05
CA ALA A 319 0.77 11.37 1.59
C ALA A 319 1.83 11.27 2.70
N MET A 320 3.05 11.75 2.42
CA MET A 320 4.12 11.75 3.41
C MET A 320 3.80 12.66 4.60
N TYR A 321 2.99 13.71 4.43
CA TYR A 321 2.53 14.54 5.56
C TYR A 321 1.72 13.73 6.57
N GLU A 322 0.76 12.93 6.10
CA GLU A 322 -0.02 12.06 6.99
C GLU A 322 0.86 10.94 7.59
N ILE A 323 1.81 10.38 6.84
CA ILE A 323 2.75 9.38 7.35
C ILE A 323 3.68 9.96 8.43
N VAL A 324 4.20 11.18 8.23
CA VAL A 324 5.01 11.90 9.23
C VAL A 324 4.18 12.16 10.49
N LYS A 325 2.93 12.61 10.35
CA LYS A 325 2.01 12.79 11.50
C LYS A 325 1.68 11.49 12.23
N ASN A 326 1.76 10.35 11.56
CA ASN A 326 1.59 9.03 12.19
C ASN A 326 2.85 8.56 12.93
N GLY A 327 3.99 9.24 12.78
CA GLY A 327 5.29 8.80 13.31
C GLY A 327 6.03 7.80 12.40
N GLY A 328 5.60 7.68 11.13
CA GLY A 328 6.05 6.69 10.16
C GLY A 328 5.04 5.55 9.99
N LEU A 329 5.45 4.47 9.32
CA LEU A 329 4.60 3.31 8.97
C LEU A 329 4.74 2.12 9.94
N GLY A 330 5.58 2.21 10.97
CA GLY A 330 5.83 1.08 11.87
C GLY A 330 6.42 -0.12 11.13
N SER A 331 5.70 -1.24 11.09
CA SER A 331 6.07 -2.46 10.34
C SER A 331 5.79 -2.35 8.84
N GLY A 332 4.94 -1.42 8.40
CA GLY A 332 4.63 -1.20 6.99
C GLY A 332 5.74 -0.46 6.24
N GLY A 333 5.54 -0.24 4.94
CA GLY A 333 6.49 0.45 4.06
C GLY A 333 5.81 1.02 2.83
N LEU A 334 6.59 1.59 1.93
CA LEU A 334 6.12 2.06 0.61
C LEU A 334 6.40 0.98 -0.42
N ASN A 335 5.50 0.02 -0.58
CA ASN A 335 5.59 -1.00 -1.63
C ASN A 335 5.20 -0.37 -2.97
N PHE A 336 6.04 -0.48 -3.99
CA PHE A 336 5.69 -0.02 -5.33
C PHE A 336 4.78 -1.05 -6.00
N ASP A 337 3.49 -1.04 -5.64
CA ASP A 337 2.43 -1.72 -6.38
C ASP A 337 2.11 -0.97 -7.68
N ALA A 338 3.14 -0.87 -8.52
CA ALA A 338 3.15 -0.08 -9.73
C ALA A 338 3.83 -0.85 -10.85
N LYS A 339 3.36 -0.62 -12.07
CA LYS A 339 3.91 -1.22 -13.28
C LYS A 339 4.41 -0.20 -14.27
N VAL A 340 5.41 -0.61 -15.05
CA VAL A 340 5.81 0.15 -16.22
C VAL A 340 4.65 0.24 -17.21
N ARG A 341 4.62 1.30 -18.02
CA ARG A 341 3.58 1.42 -19.05
C ARG A 341 3.80 0.34 -20.11
N ARG A 342 2.74 -0.09 -20.80
CA ARG A 342 2.85 -1.06 -21.90
C ARG A 342 3.85 -0.65 -23.01
N GLY A 343 4.03 0.65 -23.22
CA GLY A 343 5.03 1.21 -24.14
C GLY A 343 6.46 1.29 -23.60
N SER A 344 6.64 1.08 -22.30
CA SER A 344 7.91 1.01 -21.57
C SER A 344 8.23 -0.46 -21.27
N PHE A 345 8.48 -1.21 -22.34
CA PHE A 345 8.52 -2.67 -22.29
C PHE A 345 9.93 -3.24 -22.14
N GLU A 346 10.97 -2.42 -22.23
CA GLU A 346 12.36 -2.85 -22.11
C GLU A 346 12.71 -3.15 -20.65
N GLN A 347 13.82 -3.83 -20.41
CA GLN A 347 14.18 -4.27 -19.05
C GLN A 347 14.69 -3.11 -18.18
N GLU A 348 15.34 -2.14 -18.82
CA GLU A 348 15.85 -0.90 -18.22
C GLU A 348 14.72 0.01 -17.71
N ASP A 349 13.54 -0.06 -18.33
CA ASP A 349 12.37 0.71 -17.92
C ASP A 349 11.91 0.36 -16.50
N LEU A 350 12.11 -0.88 -16.06
CA LEU A 350 11.84 -1.28 -14.67
C LEU A 350 12.66 -0.42 -13.70
N VAL A 351 13.93 -0.16 -14.01
CA VAL A 351 14.81 0.66 -13.16
C VAL A 351 14.42 2.13 -13.23
N HIS A 352 14.18 2.66 -14.44
CA HIS A 352 13.77 4.06 -14.59
C HIS A 352 12.48 4.37 -13.84
N ALA A 353 11.50 3.46 -13.88
CA ALA A 353 10.23 3.65 -13.20
C ALA A 353 10.38 3.64 -11.68
N HIS A 354 11.14 2.69 -11.13
CA HIS A 354 11.42 2.66 -9.69
C HIS A 354 12.21 3.90 -9.23
N VAL A 355 13.22 4.33 -9.98
CA VAL A 355 13.97 5.56 -9.67
C VAL A 355 13.03 6.77 -9.63
N ALA A 356 12.11 6.90 -10.59
CA ALA A 356 11.14 7.99 -10.61
C ALA A 356 10.21 7.97 -9.38
N GLY A 357 9.70 6.79 -9.00
CA GLY A 357 8.85 6.65 -7.82
C GLY A 357 9.59 6.94 -6.50
N MET A 358 10.80 6.40 -6.34
CA MET A 358 11.63 6.58 -5.16
C MET A 358 12.05 8.04 -4.97
N ASP A 359 12.50 8.71 -6.04
CA ASP A 359 12.84 10.14 -6.01
C ASP A 359 11.61 11.00 -5.66
N SER A 360 10.44 10.69 -6.22
CA SER A 360 9.21 11.45 -5.95
C SER A 360 8.80 11.36 -4.48
N PHE A 361 8.84 10.17 -3.89
CA PHE A 361 8.55 10.00 -2.46
C PHE A 361 9.64 10.56 -1.55
N ALA A 362 10.91 10.56 -1.96
CA ALA A 362 11.98 11.22 -1.22
C ALA A 362 11.80 12.76 -1.17
N VAL A 363 11.42 13.38 -2.28
CA VAL A 363 11.00 14.79 -2.32
C VAL A 363 9.80 15.02 -1.40
N GLY A 364 8.77 14.18 -1.53
CA GLY A 364 7.57 14.24 -0.70
C GLY A 364 7.88 14.20 0.79
N LEU A 365 8.77 13.29 1.23
CA LEU A 365 9.21 13.18 2.62
C LEU A 365 9.91 14.45 3.10
N LYS A 366 10.90 14.96 2.35
CA LYS A 366 11.66 16.15 2.74
C LYS A 366 10.75 17.37 2.91
N VAL A 367 9.84 17.58 1.96
CA VAL A 367 8.90 18.71 1.96
C VAL A 367 7.86 18.54 3.08
N ALA A 368 7.26 17.36 3.21
CA ALA A 368 6.25 17.07 4.23
C ALA A 368 6.82 17.24 5.65
N HIS A 369 8.02 16.72 5.89
CA HIS A 369 8.68 16.85 7.18
C HIS A 369 8.95 18.31 7.53
N GLN A 370 9.46 19.10 6.59
CA GLN A 370 9.70 20.53 6.80
C GLN A 370 8.39 21.28 7.11
N MET A 371 7.33 21.01 6.35
CA MET A 371 6.01 21.60 6.60
C MET A 371 5.45 21.22 7.97
N TYR A 372 5.73 20.00 8.45
CA TYR A 372 5.28 19.54 9.76
C TYR A 372 6.08 20.18 10.90
N GLU A 373 7.40 20.23 10.80
CA GLU A 373 8.26 20.89 11.80
C GLU A 373 7.97 22.39 11.94
N ASP A 374 7.73 23.07 10.82
CA ASP A 374 7.40 24.49 10.80
C ASP A 374 5.95 24.78 11.25
N GLY A 375 5.14 23.76 11.56
CA GLY A 375 3.75 23.93 11.98
C GLY A 375 2.81 24.46 10.89
N VAL A 376 3.19 24.34 9.61
CA VAL A 376 2.52 25.03 8.49
C VAL A 376 1.02 24.77 8.43
N LEU A 377 0.59 23.51 8.57
CA LEU A 377 -0.83 23.14 8.58
C LEU A 377 -1.37 23.03 10.01
N GLU A 378 -0.54 22.63 10.97
CA GLU A 378 -0.96 22.46 12.36
C GLU A 378 -1.39 23.78 12.99
N ASP A 379 -0.65 24.87 12.78
CA ASP A 379 -0.99 26.19 13.31
C ASP A 379 -2.30 26.73 12.73
N ILE A 380 -2.57 26.42 11.46
CA ILE A 380 -3.81 26.81 10.79
C ILE A 380 -5.00 26.08 11.41
N ILE A 381 -4.86 24.77 11.66
CA ILE A 381 -5.90 23.97 12.31
C ILE A 381 -6.11 24.47 13.75
N ASN A 382 -5.04 24.69 14.52
CA ASN A 382 -5.10 25.16 15.90
C ASN A 382 -5.81 26.53 16.00
N ASP A 383 -5.44 27.54 15.19
CA ASP A 383 -6.15 28.84 15.20
C ASP A 383 -7.63 28.68 14.80
N ARG A 384 -7.91 27.84 13.80
CA ARG A 384 -9.27 27.65 13.27
C ARG A 384 -10.23 27.04 14.30
N TYR A 385 -9.76 26.11 15.13
CA TYR A 385 -10.57 25.40 16.12
C TYR A 385 -10.43 25.92 17.57
N SER A 386 -9.64 26.98 17.79
CA SER A 386 -9.38 27.59 19.11
C SER A 386 -10.63 27.93 19.95
N SER A 387 -11.79 28.16 19.33
CA SER A 387 -13.06 28.37 20.05
C SER A 387 -13.49 27.19 20.93
N TYR A 388 -13.01 25.98 20.65
CA TYR A 388 -13.30 24.79 21.44
C TYR A 388 -12.40 24.62 22.67
N GLU A 389 -11.39 25.48 22.83
CA GLU A 389 -10.46 25.43 23.97
C GLU A 389 -10.96 26.22 25.20
N SER A 390 -12.00 27.04 25.04
CA SER A 390 -12.52 27.89 26.12
C SER A 390 -14.03 28.12 26.01
N GLY A 391 -14.62 28.69 27.08
CA GLY A 391 -16.04 29.06 27.12
C GLY A 391 -16.98 27.91 26.77
N ILE A 392 -18.05 28.23 26.02
CA ILE A 392 -19.06 27.25 25.61
C ILE A 392 -18.47 26.11 24.76
N GLY A 393 -17.43 26.39 23.95
CA GLY A 393 -16.77 25.37 23.14
C GLY A 393 -16.07 24.32 23.99
N LYS A 394 -15.42 24.75 25.08
CA LYS A 394 -14.84 23.82 26.06
C LYS A 394 -15.91 23.01 26.77
N ASP A 395 -17.05 23.60 27.12
CA ASP A 395 -18.15 22.85 27.75
C ASP A 395 -18.74 21.79 26.80
N ILE A 396 -18.76 22.05 25.49
CA ILE A 396 -19.13 21.04 24.47
C ILE A 396 -18.14 19.86 24.50
N VAL A 397 -16.84 20.13 24.39
CA VAL A 397 -15.81 19.08 24.32
C VAL A 397 -15.72 18.27 25.63
N ASP A 398 -15.85 18.94 26.77
CA ASP A 398 -15.79 18.31 28.09
C ASP A 398 -17.10 17.57 28.46
N GLY A 399 -18.15 17.62 27.63
CA GLY A 399 -19.46 17.00 27.90
C GLY A 399 -20.23 17.64 29.06
N LYS A 400 -20.03 18.95 29.29
CA LYS A 400 -20.60 19.72 30.41
C LYS A 400 -21.82 20.57 30.04
N THR A 401 -22.25 20.51 28.79
CA THR A 401 -23.41 21.23 28.28
C THR A 401 -24.42 20.26 27.68
N ASP A 402 -25.62 20.76 27.41
CA ASP A 402 -26.69 20.02 26.74
C ASP A 402 -27.45 20.96 25.79
N PHE A 403 -28.46 20.44 25.10
CA PHE A 403 -29.24 21.25 24.16
C PHE A 403 -29.95 22.44 24.81
N LYS A 404 -30.30 22.39 26.10
CA LYS A 404 -30.97 23.51 26.79
C LYS A 404 -29.97 24.63 27.09
N ALA A 405 -28.80 24.29 27.64
CA ALA A 405 -27.75 25.26 27.92
C ALA A 405 -27.19 25.87 26.62
N LEU A 406 -27.07 25.08 25.56
CA LEU A 406 -26.69 25.57 24.23
C LEU A 406 -27.74 26.49 23.61
N GLU A 407 -29.03 26.17 23.75
CA GLU A 407 -30.12 27.06 23.33
C GLU A 407 -30.06 28.39 24.09
N GLU A 408 -29.91 28.37 25.42
CA GLU A 408 -29.78 29.58 26.24
C GLU A 408 -28.59 30.44 25.81
N HIS A 409 -27.43 29.81 25.57
CA HIS A 409 -26.27 30.50 25.02
C HIS A 409 -26.57 31.14 23.65
N ALA A 410 -27.19 30.37 22.75
CA ALA A 410 -27.49 30.81 21.38
C ALA A 410 -28.53 31.95 21.33
N LEU A 411 -29.52 31.96 22.24
CA LEU A 411 -30.50 33.05 22.35
C LEU A 411 -29.88 34.41 22.70
N GLY A 412 -28.69 34.40 23.31
CA GLY A 412 -27.91 35.61 23.61
C GLY A 412 -27.05 36.12 22.44
N LEU A 413 -26.86 35.31 21.38
CA LEU A 413 -26.03 35.68 20.24
C LEU A 413 -26.79 36.59 19.28
N LYS A 414 -26.14 37.66 18.81
CA LYS A 414 -26.71 38.59 17.81
C LYS A 414 -26.17 38.33 16.40
N ASP A 415 -24.85 38.29 16.28
CA ASP A 415 -24.13 37.99 15.04
C ASP A 415 -23.05 36.95 15.32
N ILE A 416 -22.93 35.92 14.47
CA ILE A 416 -21.85 34.93 14.53
C ILE A 416 -20.77 35.35 13.55
N GLN A 417 -19.56 35.61 14.05
CA GLN A 417 -18.42 36.04 13.24
C GLN A 417 -17.60 34.81 12.80
N HIS A 418 -17.31 34.72 11.50
CA HIS A 418 -16.49 33.65 10.93
C HIS A 418 -15.17 34.19 10.38
N LYS A 419 -14.12 33.36 10.43
CA LYS A 419 -12.84 33.61 9.75
C LYS A 419 -12.80 32.87 8.40
N SER A 420 -12.08 33.43 7.42
CA SER A 420 -11.84 32.77 6.12
C SER A 420 -11.03 31.48 6.29
N GLY A 421 -11.31 30.48 5.45
CA GLY A 421 -10.54 29.22 5.40
C GLY A 421 -9.17 29.32 4.73
N ARG A 422 -8.83 30.45 4.08
CA ARG A 422 -7.50 30.74 3.50
C ARG A 422 -6.93 29.68 2.54
N LEU A 423 -7.78 28.94 1.83
CA LEU A 423 -7.34 27.80 1.00
C LEU A 423 -6.31 28.17 -0.07
N GLU A 424 -6.49 29.29 -0.77
CA GLU A 424 -5.56 29.73 -1.81
C GLU A 424 -4.19 30.10 -1.23
N LEU A 425 -4.18 30.69 -0.03
CA LEU A 425 -2.95 30.97 0.70
C LEU A 425 -2.25 29.68 1.13
N ILE A 426 -3.00 28.70 1.65
CA ILE A 426 -2.46 27.38 2.03
C ILE A 426 -1.79 26.71 0.83
N LYS A 427 -2.48 26.65 -0.32
CA LYS A 427 -1.93 26.07 -1.54
C LYS A 427 -0.70 26.81 -2.04
N ALA A 428 -0.71 28.15 -2.00
CA ALA A 428 0.45 28.94 -2.37
C ALA A 428 1.65 28.70 -1.43
N THR A 429 1.41 28.51 -0.13
CA THR A 429 2.44 28.13 0.84
C THR A 429 3.01 26.76 0.52
N MET A 430 2.19 25.76 0.23
CA MET A 430 2.67 24.44 -0.19
C MET A 430 3.59 24.52 -1.42
N ASN A 431 3.20 25.28 -2.44
CA ASN A 431 4.06 25.50 -3.62
C ASN A 431 5.41 26.11 -3.23
N GLN A 432 5.41 27.04 -2.29
CA GLN A 432 6.63 27.66 -1.80
C GLN A 432 7.54 26.65 -1.09
N TYR A 433 7.00 25.75 -0.27
CA TYR A 433 7.78 24.68 0.37
C TYR A 433 8.35 23.70 -0.65
N LEU A 434 7.53 23.26 -1.60
CA LEU A 434 7.94 22.36 -2.68
C LEU A 434 9.12 22.94 -3.48
N LEU A 435 9.04 24.21 -3.86
CA LEU A 435 10.09 24.88 -4.63
C LEU A 435 11.32 25.23 -3.79
N ARG A 436 11.16 25.52 -2.49
CA ARG A 436 12.27 25.90 -1.61
C ARG A 436 13.13 24.74 -1.13
N ALA A 437 12.57 23.54 -1.04
CA ALA A 437 13.27 22.35 -0.56
C ALA A 437 14.61 22.09 -1.28
N TYR A 438 14.75 22.60 -2.51
CA TYR A 438 15.94 22.46 -3.36
C TYR A 438 16.43 23.79 -3.95
N ALA A 439 15.96 24.95 -3.47
CA ALA A 439 16.29 26.26 -4.06
C ALA A 439 17.74 26.74 -3.84
N GLY A 440 18.62 25.91 -3.27
CA GLY A 440 20.02 26.22 -3.02
C GLY A 440 20.97 25.03 -3.19
N GLU A 441 20.49 23.93 -3.80
CA GLU A 441 21.29 22.75 -4.15
C GLU A 441 21.83 22.83 -5.58
#